data_AF-A0A952ND40-F1
#
_entry.id   AF-A0A952ND40-F1
#
_cell.length_a   1.000
_cell.length_b   1.000
_cell.length_c   1.000
_cell.angle_alpha   90.00
_cell.angle_beta   90.00
_cell.angle_gamma   90.00
#
_symmetry.space_group_name_H-M   'P 1'
#
loop_
_entity.id
_entity.type
_entity.pdbx_description
1 polymer ?
#
loop_
_entity_poly.entity_id
_entity_poly.type
_entity_poly.pdbx_seq_one_letter_code
_entity_poly.pdbx_strand_id
1 'polypeptide(L)'
;MKMRLLMLSLLSTLLACGPSPILQHATAGEPTQRVAEKAETRLHSRWLQGPAVGSESVLVASFTDQNGQVLTLSNLQVELWMPDMGHGSAPVKIEAQADGSYLIKQMYFIMGGTWEVHFRDGDRVLVTLVVNL
;
A
#
# COMPACT_ATOMS: atom_id res chain seq x y z
N MET A 1 -45.36 -66.54 2.80
CA MET A 1 -45.57 -66.38 4.26
C MET A 1 -44.68 -65.23 4.74
N LYS A 2 -45.32 -64.20 5.34
CA LYS A 2 -44.79 -63.13 6.22
C LYS A 2 -43.54 -62.32 5.79
N MET A 3 -43.86 -61.16 5.23
CA MET A 3 -43.22 -59.86 5.43
C MET A 3 -42.94 -59.56 6.92
N ARG A 4 -41.73 -59.08 7.24
CA ARG A 4 -41.48 -58.16 8.37
C ARG A 4 -40.40 -57.14 8.02
N LEU A 5 -40.86 -55.90 8.09
CA LEU A 5 -40.17 -54.62 8.07
C LEU A 5 -39.29 -54.47 9.31
N LEU A 6 -38.07 -53.91 9.17
CA LEU A 6 -37.40 -53.19 10.26
C LEU A 6 -36.45 -52.13 9.68
N MET A 7 -36.76 -50.87 10.03
CA MET A 7 -35.93 -49.68 9.86
C MET A 7 -34.53 -49.89 10.46
N LEU A 8 -33.50 -49.22 9.92
CA LEU A 8 -32.68 -48.30 10.71
C LEU A 8 -31.75 -47.42 9.84
N SER A 9 -31.88 -46.12 10.07
CA SER A 9 -30.80 -45.11 10.15
C SER A 9 -29.96 -44.76 8.92
N LEU A 10 -30.40 -43.66 8.31
CA LEU A 10 -29.61 -42.51 7.86
C LEU A 10 -28.24 -42.35 8.57
N LEU A 11 -27.15 -42.28 7.80
CA LEU A 11 -25.95 -41.53 8.18
C LEU A 11 -25.18 -41.09 6.93
N SER A 12 -25.63 -39.97 6.36
CA SER A 12 -24.85 -39.16 5.42
C SER A 12 -23.80 -38.36 6.20
N THR A 13 -22.75 -37.93 5.48
CA THR A 13 -21.77 -36.87 5.87
C THR A 13 -20.69 -37.34 6.86
N LEU A 14 -19.39 -37.06 6.77
CA LEU A 14 -18.51 -36.25 5.91
C LEU A 14 -17.11 -36.86 6.01
N LEU A 15 -16.36 -36.98 4.92
CA LEU A 15 -14.91 -36.82 4.94
C LEU A 15 -14.51 -35.99 3.71
N ALA A 16 -14.91 -34.73 3.74
CA ALA A 16 -14.26 -33.71 2.96
C ALA A 16 -12.79 -33.62 3.41
N CYS A 17 -11.85 -33.89 2.52
CA CYS A 17 -10.45 -33.50 2.71
C CYS A 17 -10.40 -31.97 2.78
N GLY A 18 -10.34 -31.42 4.00
CA GLY A 18 -9.99 -30.02 4.22
C GLY A 18 -8.49 -29.82 3.93
N PRO A 19 -8.07 -28.67 3.36
CA PRO A 19 -6.66 -28.35 3.22
C PRO A 19 -6.00 -28.22 4.60
N SER A 20 -4.78 -28.76 4.73
CA SER A 20 -4.00 -28.82 5.97
C SER A 20 -3.67 -27.42 6.51
N PRO A 21 -3.75 -27.17 7.84
CA PRO A 21 -3.61 -25.83 8.42
C PRO A 21 -2.15 -25.52 8.84
N ILE A 22 -1.15 -25.87 8.02
CA ILE A 22 0.27 -25.75 8.41
C ILE A 22 1.14 -24.95 7.41
N LEU A 23 0.56 -24.44 6.33
CA LEU A 23 1.24 -23.48 5.45
C LEU A 23 0.41 -22.22 5.25
N GLN A 24 0.06 -21.56 6.36
CA GLN A 24 -0.07 -20.11 6.34
C GLN A 24 1.31 -19.53 6.70
N HIS A 25 2.25 -19.61 5.75
CA HIS A 25 3.21 -18.52 5.68
C HIS A 25 2.34 -17.29 5.43
N ALA A 26 2.32 -16.38 6.40
CA ALA A 26 1.76 -15.06 6.21
C ALA A 26 2.37 -14.52 4.92
N THR A 27 1.58 -14.52 3.84
CA THR A 27 1.81 -13.63 2.72
C THR A 27 1.82 -12.26 3.38
N ALA A 28 3.00 -11.65 3.46
CA ALA A 28 3.14 -10.24 3.75
C ALA A 28 2.06 -9.55 2.93
N GLY A 29 1.07 -8.96 3.62
CA GLY A 29 -0.06 -8.36 2.94
C GLY A 29 0.48 -7.38 1.92
N GLU A 30 0.03 -7.48 0.68
CA GLU A 30 0.32 -6.45 -0.32
C GLU A 30 0.00 -5.09 0.31
N PRO A 31 0.96 -4.17 0.43
CA PRO A 31 0.76 -2.92 1.13
C PRO A 31 -0.39 -2.16 0.46
N THR A 32 -1.47 -1.97 1.21
CA THR A 32 -2.67 -1.31 0.71
C THR A 32 -2.42 0.20 0.69
N GLN A 33 -2.39 0.77 -0.51
CA GLN A 33 -2.21 2.20 -0.75
C GLN A 33 -3.56 2.89 -0.86
N ARG A 34 -3.70 4.03 -0.18
CA ARG A 34 -4.84 4.93 -0.35
C ARG A 34 -4.32 6.35 -0.59
N VAL A 35 -4.75 6.96 -1.69
CA VAL A 35 -4.40 8.34 -2.02
C VAL A 35 -5.50 9.25 -1.47
N ALA A 36 -5.15 10.14 -0.54
CA ALA A 36 -6.03 11.23 -0.15
C ALA A 36 -5.84 12.37 -1.15
N GLU A 37 -6.70 12.41 -2.17
CA GLU A 37 -6.74 13.50 -3.15
C GLU A 37 -7.22 14.78 -2.46
N LYS A 38 -6.35 15.80 -2.39
CA LYS A 38 -6.77 17.15 -2.02
C LYS A 38 -6.86 17.96 -3.31
N ALA A 39 -7.94 18.75 -3.39
CA ALA A 39 -8.45 19.42 -4.58
C ALA A 39 -7.37 19.87 -5.58
N GLU A 40 -7.56 19.48 -6.84
CA GLU A 40 -6.81 19.86 -8.06
C GLU A 40 -5.61 19.02 -8.48
N THR A 41 -4.96 18.24 -7.61
CA THR A 41 -3.80 17.41 -8.00
C THR A 41 -4.06 15.92 -7.80
N ARG A 42 -3.76 15.11 -8.82
CA ARG A 42 -3.75 13.64 -8.75
C ARG A 42 -2.32 13.11 -8.70
N LEU A 43 -2.09 12.12 -7.85
CA LEU A 43 -0.84 11.37 -7.76
C LEU A 43 -0.95 10.09 -8.59
N HIS A 44 0.00 9.87 -9.49
CA HIS A 44 0.25 8.57 -10.09
C HIS A 44 1.53 8.03 -9.48
N SER A 45 1.44 6.93 -8.72
CA SER A 45 2.58 6.38 -8.00
C SER A 45 2.75 4.90 -8.26
N ARG A 46 4.01 4.46 -8.34
CA ARG A 46 4.39 3.04 -8.43
C ARG A 46 5.66 2.78 -7.65
N TRP A 47 5.64 1.79 -6.77
CA TRP A 47 6.85 1.35 -6.08
C TRP A 47 7.72 0.52 -7.03
N LEU A 48 9.00 0.86 -7.10
CA LEU A 48 10.02 -0.01 -7.70
C LEU A 48 10.55 -1.01 -6.67
N GLN A 49 10.55 -0.60 -5.39
CA GLN A 49 10.96 -1.40 -4.25
C GLN A 49 10.14 -0.96 -3.02
N GLY A 50 9.65 -1.93 -2.24
CA GLY A 50 8.78 -1.65 -1.10
C GLY A 50 7.35 -1.25 -1.51
N PRO A 51 6.61 -0.56 -0.64
CA PRO A 51 7.05 -0.04 0.65
C PRO A 51 7.26 -1.19 1.64
N ALA A 52 8.33 -1.13 2.43
CA ALA A 52 8.70 -2.21 3.35
C ALA A 52 9.34 -1.67 4.63
N VAL A 53 9.14 -2.38 5.74
CA VAL A 53 9.70 -2.02 7.04
C VAL A 53 11.19 -2.34 7.09
N GLY A 54 11.99 -1.38 7.55
CA GLY A 54 13.43 -1.56 7.85
C GLY A 54 14.34 -1.65 6.62
N SER A 55 13.79 -1.57 5.41
CA SER A 55 14.56 -1.55 4.16
C SER A 55 14.25 -0.30 3.33
N GLU A 56 15.14 0.05 2.42
CA GLU A 56 14.87 1.13 1.48
C GLU A 56 13.63 0.81 0.63
N SER A 57 12.78 1.81 0.47
CA SER A 57 11.69 1.82 -0.50
C SER A 57 11.98 2.87 -1.57
N VAL A 58 11.58 2.57 -2.79
CA VAL A 58 11.79 3.42 -3.97
C VAL A 58 10.46 3.61 -4.69
N LEU A 59 10.05 4.85 -4.86
CA LEU A 59 8.78 5.23 -5.47
C LEU A 59 9.04 6.05 -6.74
N VAL A 60 8.32 5.73 -7.81
CA VAL A 60 8.16 6.63 -8.95
C VAL A 60 6.83 7.34 -8.79
N ALA A 61 6.84 8.67 -8.86
CA ALA A 61 5.65 9.51 -8.74
C ALA A 61 5.56 10.50 -9.90
N SER A 62 4.36 10.74 -10.42
CA SER A 62 4.04 11.88 -11.27
C SER A 62 2.73 12.52 -10.82
N PHE A 63 2.57 13.80 -11.15
CA PHE A 63 1.44 14.60 -10.70
C PHE A 63 0.69 15.13 -11.91
N THR A 64 -0.63 15.07 -11.89
CA THR A 64 -1.46 15.67 -12.94
C THR A 64 -2.52 16.59 -12.34
N ASP A 65 -2.96 17.57 -13.11
CA ASP A 65 -4.16 18.35 -12.78
C ASP A 65 -5.45 17.51 -12.94
N GLN A 66 -6.61 18.13 -12.76
CA GLN A 66 -7.91 17.48 -12.94
C GLN A 66 -8.18 17.03 -14.38
N ASN A 67 -7.56 17.67 -15.37
CA ASN A 67 -7.68 17.37 -16.79
C ASN A 67 -6.69 16.30 -17.26
N GLY A 68 -5.80 15.83 -16.38
CA GLY A 68 -4.75 14.86 -16.71
C GLY A 68 -3.49 15.48 -17.30
N GLN A 69 -3.35 16.80 -17.30
CA GLN A 69 -2.12 17.46 -17.71
C GLN A 69 -1.04 17.27 -16.65
N VAL A 70 0.15 16.84 -17.07
CA VAL A 70 1.31 16.65 -16.18
C VAL A 70 1.73 17.99 -15.57
N LEU A 71 1.88 18.01 -14.25
CA LEU A 71 2.35 19.17 -13.49
C LEU A 71 3.88 19.14 -13.40
N THR A 72 4.51 20.26 -13.71
CA THR A 72 5.93 20.47 -13.40
C THR A 72 6.04 21.14 -12.04
N LEU A 73 6.63 20.45 -11.07
CA LEU A 73 6.84 20.98 -9.72
C LEU A 73 8.23 21.60 -9.62
N SER A 74 8.30 22.80 -9.05
CA SER A 74 9.55 23.55 -8.95
C SER A 74 10.29 23.27 -7.64
N ASN A 75 9.58 22.88 -6.59
CA ASN A 75 10.14 22.61 -5.28
C ASN A 75 9.46 21.41 -4.61
N LEU A 76 9.52 20.25 -5.27
CA LEU A 76 8.95 19.01 -4.73
C LEU A 76 9.68 18.61 -3.43
N GLN A 77 8.90 18.46 -2.36
CA GLN A 77 9.32 17.93 -1.08
C GLN A 77 8.49 16.69 -0.74
N VAL A 78 9.15 15.71 -0.12
CA VAL A 78 8.52 14.46 0.32
C VAL A 78 8.87 14.21 1.77
N GLU A 79 7.85 14.05 2.60
CA GLU A 79 7.96 13.78 4.04
C GLU A 79 7.30 12.43 4.36
N LEU A 80 8.01 11.59 5.14
CA LEU A 80 7.45 10.36 5.69
C LEU A 80 7.01 10.64 7.12
N TRP A 81 5.74 10.42 7.44
CA TRP A 81 5.16 10.72 8.74
C TRP A 81 4.37 9.53 9.29
N MET A 82 4.57 9.20 10.56
CA MET A 82 3.78 8.19 11.27
C MET A 82 2.90 8.91 12.30
N PRO A 83 1.61 9.16 12.00
CA PRO A 83 0.75 9.98 12.85
C PRO A 83 0.57 9.39 14.25
N ASP A 84 0.45 8.06 14.36
CA ASP A 84 0.22 7.38 15.64
C ASP A 84 1.41 7.50 16.62
N MET A 85 2.62 7.73 16.09
CA MET A 85 3.84 7.88 16.90
C MET A 85 4.35 9.32 16.96
N GLY A 86 3.74 10.25 16.21
CA GLY A 86 4.11 11.65 16.21
C GLY A 86 5.53 11.94 15.72
N HIS A 87 6.07 11.09 14.83
CA HIS A 87 7.40 11.28 14.24
C HIS A 87 7.47 10.80 12.79
N GLY A 88 8.50 11.25 12.06
CA GLY A 88 8.76 10.88 10.67
C GLY A 88 10.08 10.16 10.44
N SER A 89 10.42 9.97 9.17
CA SER A 89 11.70 9.41 8.74
C SER A 89 12.33 10.28 7.64
N ALA A 90 13.65 10.44 7.72
CA ALA A 90 14.45 11.30 6.84
C ALA A 90 15.91 10.79 6.79
N PRO A 91 16.71 11.16 5.77
CA PRO A 91 16.37 11.99 4.61
C PRO A 91 15.66 11.20 3.49
N VAL A 92 14.91 11.91 2.65
CA VAL A 92 14.38 11.40 1.37
C VAL A 92 15.13 12.08 0.22
N LYS A 93 15.51 11.31 -0.81
CA LYS A 93 16.17 11.83 -2.02
C LYS A 93 15.19 11.85 -3.20
N ILE A 94 15.12 12.97 -3.91
CA ILE A 94 14.21 13.17 -5.05
C ILE A 94 15.04 13.46 -6.31
N GLU A 95 14.79 12.72 -7.38
CA GLU A 95 15.45 12.89 -8.69
C GLU A 95 14.39 13.07 -9.77
N ALA A 96 14.30 14.28 -10.35
CA ALA A 96 13.44 14.56 -11.48
C ALA A 96 13.89 13.78 -12.73
N GLN A 97 12.93 13.22 -13.46
CA GLN A 97 13.16 12.44 -14.67
C GLN A 97 12.74 13.24 -15.91
N ALA A 98 13.28 12.87 -17.07
CA ALA A 98 13.02 13.57 -18.33
C ALA A 98 11.55 13.47 -18.79
N ASP A 99 10.80 12.48 -18.32
CA ASP A 99 9.39 12.25 -18.65
C ASP A 99 8.41 13.00 -17.72
N GLY A 100 8.91 13.85 -16.83
CA GLY A 100 8.10 14.59 -15.85
C GLY A 100 7.73 13.79 -14.60
N SER A 101 8.24 12.56 -14.46
CA SER A 101 8.15 11.81 -13.20
C SER A 101 9.29 12.15 -12.25
N TYR A 102 9.15 11.70 -11.00
CA TYR A 102 10.14 11.85 -9.94
C TYR A 102 10.48 10.47 -9.38
N LEU A 103 11.77 10.15 -9.34
CA LEU A 103 12.30 8.99 -8.66
C LEU A 103 12.64 9.37 -7.21
N ILE A 104 11.91 8.79 -6.27
CA ILE A 104 12.02 9.09 -4.84
C ILE A 104 12.67 7.89 -4.17
N LYS A 105 13.81 8.13 -3.53
CA LYS A 105 14.71 7.13 -2.94
C LYS A 105 15.01 7.46 -1.49
N GLN A 106 15.71 6.55 -0.80
CA GLN A 106 16.01 6.65 0.62
C GLN A 106 14.73 6.78 1.46
N MET A 107 13.62 6.18 1.01
CA MET A 107 12.40 6.13 1.81
C MET A 107 12.50 4.95 2.77
N TYR A 108 12.68 5.23 4.07
CA TYR A 108 12.80 4.19 5.08
C TYR A 108 11.64 4.24 6.07
N PHE A 109 10.79 3.22 6.03
CA PHE A 109 9.74 3.00 7.03
C PHE A 109 10.33 2.19 8.18
N ILE A 110 10.72 2.86 9.26
CA ILE A 110 11.54 2.24 10.32
C ILE A 110 10.77 1.27 11.22
N MET A 111 9.44 1.32 11.21
CA MET A 111 8.54 0.46 12.00
C MET A 111 7.27 0.16 11.19
N GLY A 112 6.60 -0.95 11.50
CA GLY A 112 5.28 -1.27 10.96
C GLY A 112 4.18 -0.34 11.49
N GLY A 113 3.07 -0.26 10.79
CA GLY A 113 1.95 0.62 11.11
C GLY A 113 1.52 1.53 9.95
N THR A 114 0.67 2.51 10.26
CA THR A 114 0.18 3.48 9.29
C THR A 114 1.20 4.59 9.09
N TRP A 115 1.58 4.80 7.83
CA TRP A 115 2.44 5.89 7.40
C TRP A 115 1.71 6.78 6.42
N GLU A 116 2.05 8.06 6.45
CA GLU A 116 1.66 9.05 5.48
C GLU A 116 2.91 9.53 4.73
N VAL A 117 2.83 9.56 3.41
CA VAL A 117 3.83 10.19 2.54
C VAL A 117 3.22 11.49 2.05
N HIS A 118 3.71 12.61 2.57
CA HIS A 118 3.23 13.94 2.19
C HIS A 118 4.05 14.46 1.03
N PHE A 119 3.39 14.82 -0.06
CA PHE A 119 4.01 15.48 -1.20
C PHE A 119 3.64 16.95 -1.20
N ARG A 120 4.65 17.83 -1.27
CA ARG A 120 4.48 19.29 -1.28
C ARG A 120 5.25 19.93 -2.41
N ASP A 121 4.79 21.08 -2.88
CA ASP A 121 5.50 21.96 -3.80
C ASP A 121 5.70 23.31 -3.10
N GLY A 122 6.88 23.51 -2.51
CA GLY A 122 7.08 24.56 -1.52
C GLY A 122 6.12 24.39 -0.33
N ASP A 123 5.39 25.46 0.02
CA ASP A 123 4.43 25.45 1.13
C ASP A 123 3.09 24.79 0.78
N ARG A 124 2.85 24.49 -0.51
CA ARG A 124 1.60 23.90 -0.97
C ARG A 124 1.63 22.38 -0.80
N VAL A 125 0.75 21.85 0.05
CA VAL A 125 0.48 20.41 0.11
C VAL A 125 -0.26 20.00 -1.16
N LEU A 126 0.30 19.03 -1.88
CA LEU A 126 -0.29 18.49 -3.10
C LEU A 126 -1.23 17.32 -2.76
N VAL A 127 -0.70 16.32 -2.06
CA VAL A 127 -1.36 15.03 -1.85
C VAL A 127 -0.70 14.28 -0.70
N THR A 128 -1.48 13.48 0.00
CA THR A 128 -0.99 12.54 1.01
C THR A 128 -1.29 11.11 0.54
N LEU A 129 -0.25 10.30 0.42
CA LEU A 129 -0.36 8.87 0.19
C LEU A 129 -0.30 8.14 1.53
N VAL A 130 -1.34 7.39 1.87
CA VAL A 130 -1.37 6.53 3.06
C VAL A 130 -0.87 5.14 2.69
N VAL A 131 0.08 4.65 3.48
CA VAL A 131 0.71 3.34 3.34
C VAL A 131 0.50 2.56 4.64
N ASN A 132 0.08 1.30 4.53
CA ASN A 132 -0.06 0.39 5.67
C ASN A 132 0.99 -0.71 5.56
N LEU A 133 1.86 -0.83 6.57
CA LEU A 133 3.01 -1.75 6.61
C LEU A 133 2.97 -2.70 7.80
#